data_AF-A0A4U7C6P6-F1
#
_entry.id   AF-A0A4U7C6P6-F1
#
_cell.length_a   1.000
_cell.length_b   1.000
_cell.length_c   1.000
_cell.angle_alpha   90.00
_cell.angle_beta   90.00
_cell.angle_gamma   90.00
#
_symmetry.space_group_name_H-M   'P 1'
#
loop_
_entity.id
_entity.type
_entity.pdbx_description
1 polymer ?
#
loop_
_entity_poly.entity_id
_entity_poly.type
_entity_poly.pdbx_seq_one_letter_code
_entity_poly.pdbx_strand_id
1 'polypeptide(L)'
;VREGVRESFLGIDRAHRVGTHGNTAFALAGVLDYARVVGDADLEREAAAAARRLYADDTAAVVGAEPVGWDFVSPALTEADLMRRVLDPDPFASWLDDFLPDLAAPPHDALCSPVDVEPDEGDGAAIHLIGLNVSRAWCLAGLADALDGRDGPAADRLREPLDDAARRHAEAGAADVLTDDYAGSHWLSSFALYLLTRNEGGVAPGAA
;
A
#
# COMPACT_ATOMS: atom_id res chain seq x y z
N VAL A 1 -8.49 9.09 -20.44
CA VAL A 1 -8.03 8.60 -19.12
C VAL A 1 -8.48 9.52 -17.99
N ARG A 2 -8.03 10.79 -17.92
CA ARG A 2 -8.44 11.73 -16.85
C ARG A 2 -9.96 11.90 -16.73
N GLU A 3 -10.66 12.10 -17.85
CA GLU A 3 -12.13 12.19 -17.91
C GLU A 3 -12.80 10.94 -17.34
N GLY A 4 -12.40 9.75 -17.82
CA GLY A 4 -12.94 8.48 -17.31
C GLY A 4 -12.70 8.24 -15.81
N VAL A 5 -11.56 8.70 -15.26
CA VAL A 5 -11.30 8.65 -13.81
C VAL A 5 -12.32 9.49 -13.05
N ARG A 6 -12.59 10.72 -13.50
CA ARG A 6 -13.56 11.62 -12.87
C ARG A 6 -14.98 11.07 -12.95
N GLU A 7 -15.38 10.59 -14.13
CA GLU A 7 -16.75 10.16 -14.39
C GLU A 7 -17.10 8.83 -13.74
N SER A 8 -16.15 7.89 -13.70
CA SER A 8 -16.46 6.48 -13.38
C SER A 8 -15.77 5.96 -12.12
N PHE A 9 -14.77 6.67 -11.57
CA PHE A 9 -13.98 6.17 -10.44
C PHE A 9 -14.04 7.07 -9.20
N LEU A 10 -13.82 8.38 -9.34
CA LEU A 10 -13.80 9.28 -8.17
C LEU A 10 -15.17 9.46 -7.50
N GLY A 11 -16.25 9.14 -8.23
CA GLY A 11 -17.64 9.23 -7.75
C GLY A 11 -18.20 7.96 -7.12
N ILE A 12 -17.42 6.88 -6.95
CA ILE A 12 -17.94 5.64 -6.36
C ILE A 12 -18.40 5.84 -4.91
N ASP A 13 -19.46 5.12 -4.52
CA ASP A 13 -20.06 5.21 -3.20
C ASP A 13 -19.34 4.34 -2.15
N ARG A 14 -18.69 3.26 -2.59
CA ARG A 14 -18.02 2.30 -1.70
C ARG A 14 -16.69 1.85 -2.29
N ALA A 15 -15.69 1.76 -1.42
CA ALA A 15 -14.40 1.22 -1.76
C ALA A 15 -14.42 -0.31 -1.85
N HIS A 16 -13.74 -0.84 -2.86
CA HIS A 16 -13.38 -2.25 -2.95
C HIS A 16 -12.06 -2.50 -2.20
N ARG A 17 -12.15 -3.16 -1.06
CA ARG A 17 -11.02 -3.53 -0.19
C ARG A 17 -10.62 -4.99 -0.47
N VAL A 18 -9.95 -5.22 -1.59
CA VAL A 18 -9.52 -6.54 -2.06
C VAL A 18 -8.01 -6.55 -2.29
N GLY A 19 -7.31 -7.67 -2.11
CA GLY A 19 -5.86 -7.71 -2.31
C GLY A 19 -5.41 -7.87 -3.77
N THR A 20 -6.31 -7.60 -4.72
CA THR A 20 -6.08 -7.78 -6.15
C THR A 20 -6.37 -6.49 -6.94
N HIS A 21 -6.38 -6.56 -8.27
CA HIS A 21 -6.53 -5.44 -9.21
C HIS A 21 -7.73 -4.52 -8.95
N GLY A 22 -8.78 -5.01 -8.29
CA GLY A 22 -9.95 -4.23 -7.93
C GLY A 22 -9.75 -3.28 -6.75
N ASN A 23 -8.58 -3.24 -6.11
CA ASN A 23 -8.33 -2.44 -4.92
C ASN A 23 -8.49 -0.93 -5.20
N THR A 24 -9.46 -0.31 -4.53
CA THR A 24 -9.76 1.12 -4.72
C THR A 24 -8.65 2.03 -4.19
N ALA A 25 -8.03 1.69 -3.05
CA ALA A 25 -6.97 2.51 -2.47
C ALA A 25 -5.72 2.50 -3.35
N PHE A 26 -5.37 1.32 -3.90
CA PHE A 26 -4.24 1.17 -4.82
C PHE A 26 -4.42 2.04 -6.07
N ALA A 27 -5.62 2.00 -6.68
CA ALA A 27 -5.93 2.80 -7.85
C ALA A 27 -5.94 4.31 -7.54
N LEU A 28 -6.48 4.73 -6.39
CA LEU A 28 -6.47 6.13 -5.96
C LEU A 28 -5.05 6.65 -5.71
N ALA A 29 -4.17 5.84 -5.13
CA ALA A 29 -2.76 6.21 -4.94
C ALA A 29 -2.08 6.50 -6.29
N GLY A 30 -2.30 5.64 -7.29
CA GLY A 30 -1.78 5.87 -8.65
C GLY A 30 -2.35 7.13 -9.32
N VAL A 31 -3.65 7.43 -9.13
CA VAL A 31 -4.27 8.68 -9.62
C VAL A 31 -3.64 9.90 -8.95
N LEU A 32 -3.40 9.84 -7.64
CA LEU A 32 -2.81 10.92 -6.86
C LEU A 32 -1.35 11.19 -7.28
N ASP A 33 -0.54 10.13 -7.41
CA ASP A 33 0.84 10.19 -7.87
C ASP A 33 0.91 10.81 -9.27
N TYR A 34 0.07 10.34 -10.18
CA TYR A 34 -0.03 10.89 -11.52
C TYR A 34 -0.36 12.39 -11.50
N ALA A 35 -1.40 12.78 -10.75
CA ALA A 35 -1.85 14.16 -10.68
C ALA A 35 -0.74 15.10 -10.20
N ARG A 36 0.02 14.69 -9.18
CA ARG A 36 1.16 15.44 -8.64
C ARG A 36 2.29 15.57 -9.65
N VAL A 37 2.68 14.46 -10.28
CA VAL A 37 3.79 14.45 -11.25
C VAL A 37 3.49 15.31 -12.47
N VAL A 38 2.25 15.33 -12.96
CA VAL A 38 1.86 16.15 -14.12
C VAL A 38 1.37 17.55 -13.76
N GLY A 39 1.32 17.91 -12.47
CA GLY A 39 0.84 19.20 -11.99
C GLY A 39 -0.67 19.44 -12.20
N ASP A 40 -1.50 18.40 -12.23
CA ASP A 40 -2.96 18.50 -12.35
C ASP A 40 -3.61 18.69 -10.97
N ALA A 41 -3.58 19.94 -10.48
CA ALA A 41 -4.06 20.30 -9.15
C ALA A 41 -5.57 20.02 -8.93
N ASP A 42 -6.38 20.04 -9.98
CA ASP A 42 -7.81 19.71 -9.88
C ASP A 42 -7.98 18.20 -9.66
N LEU A 43 -7.30 17.36 -10.44
CA LEU A 43 -7.34 15.91 -10.26
C LEU A 43 -6.79 15.50 -8.89
N GLU A 44 -5.71 16.12 -8.42
CA GLU A 44 -5.16 15.86 -7.10
C GLU A 44 -6.19 16.15 -6.00
N ARG A 45 -6.83 17.33 -6.03
CA ARG A 45 -7.85 17.68 -5.03
C ARG A 45 -9.02 16.71 -5.05
N GLU A 46 -9.52 16.35 -6.23
CA GLU A 46 -10.66 15.45 -6.39
C GLU A 46 -10.32 14.02 -5.91
N ALA A 47 -9.14 13.51 -6.23
CA ALA A 47 -8.66 12.22 -5.77
C ALA A 47 -8.48 12.20 -4.25
N ALA A 48 -7.86 13.23 -3.67
CA ALA A 48 -7.71 13.36 -2.23
C ALA A 48 -9.06 13.52 -1.51
N ALA A 49 -10.04 14.18 -2.13
CA ALA A 49 -11.41 14.27 -1.60
C ALA A 49 -12.12 12.92 -1.65
N ALA A 50 -11.95 12.13 -2.73
CA ALA A 50 -12.49 10.79 -2.82
C ALA A 50 -11.87 9.85 -1.77
N ALA A 51 -10.55 9.89 -1.58
CA ALA A 51 -9.85 9.12 -0.55
C ALA A 51 -10.39 9.43 0.85
N ARG A 52 -10.49 10.71 1.24
CA ARG A 52 -11.05 11.10 2.54
C ARG A 52 -12.50 10.63 2.70
N ARG A 53 -13.35 10.78 1.67
CA ARG A 53 -14.74 10.32 1.72
C ARG A 53 -14.86 8.82 1.96
N LEU A 54 -13.95 8.03 1.41
CA LEU A 54 -14.01 6.57 1.43
C LEU A 54 -13.37 5.94 2.68
N TYR A 55 -12.38 6.62 3.28
CA TYR A 55 -11.47 6.01 4.26
C TYR A 55 -11.19 6.85 5.53
N ALA A 56 -11.54 8.14 5.59
CA ALA A 56 -11.18 8.97 6.74
C ALA A 56 -11.85 8.53 8.06
N ASP A 57 -13.00 7.87 7.97
CA ASP A 57 -13.76 7.37 9.12
C ASP A 57 -13.46 5.89 9.43
N ASP A 58 -12.57 5.24 8.66
CA ASP A 58 -12.21 3.84 8.88
C ASP A 58 -11.35 3.70 10.15
N THR A 59 -11.65 2.66 10.93
CA THR A 59 -10.95 2.29 12.16
C THR A 59 -10.88 0.77 12.27
N ALA A 60 -9.97 0.24 13.09
CA ALA A 60 -9.86 -1.19 13.37
C ALA A 60 -9.83 -2.09 12.11
N ALA A 61 -8.84 -1.86 11.26
CA ALA A 61 -8.63 -2.57 10.00
C ALA A 61 -8.71 -4.11 10.16
N VAL A 62 -9.44 -4.76 9.26
CA VAL A 62 -9.60 -6.22 9.25
C VAL A 62 -8.39 -6.88 8.60
N VAL A 63 -7.32 -7.04 9.37
CA VAL A 63 -6.05 -7.63 8.89
C VAL A 63 -5.96 -9.14 9.07
N GLY A 64 -6.74 -9.72 10.00
CA GLY A 64 -6.63 -11.15 10.36
C GLY A 64 -7.14 -12.14 9.31
N ALA A 65 -7.69 -11.64 8.20
CA ALA A 65 -8.13 -12.45 7.06
C ALA A 65 -7.15 -12.37 5.87
N GLU A 66 -6.07 -11.58 5.98
CA GLU A 66 -5.06 -11.42 4.95
C GLU A 66 -3.76 -12.18 5.30
N PRO A 67 -3.09 -12.83 4.34
CA PRO A 67 -3.42 -12.87 2.91
C PRO A 67 -4.51 -13.89 2.58
N VAL A 68 -5.32 -13.57 1.57
CA VAL A 68 -6.05 -14.56 0.78
C VAL A 68 -5.13 -14.98 -0.37
N GLY A 69 -5.16 -16.26 -0.78
CA GLY A 69 -4.15 -16.86 -1.68
C GLY A 69 -3.95 -16.25 -3.08
N TRP A 70 -4.69 -15.21 -3.43
CA TRP A 70 -4.55 -14.46 -4.69
C TRP A 70 -4.10 -13.01 -4.49
N ASP A 71 -3.81 -12.60 -3.26
CA ASP A 71 -3.45 -11.22 -2.95
C ASP A 71 -2.04 -10.89 -3.46
N PHE A 72 -1.90 -9.73 -4.10
CA PHE A 72 -0.62 -9.09 -4.41
C PHE A 72 -0.45 -7.72 -3.73
N VAL A 73 -1.51 -7.22 -3.07
CA VAL A 73 -1.47 -6.09 -2.14
C VAL A 73 -2.25 -6.44 -0.88
N SER A 74 -1.88 -5.84 0.25
CA SER A 74 -2.71 -5.86 1.46
C SER A 74 -3.74 -4.74 1.41
N PRO A 75 -5.06 -5.01 1.43
CA PRO A 75 -6.09 -3.98 1.55
C PRO A 75 -5.81 -2.95 2.64
N ALA A 76 -5.54 -3.41 3.87
CA ALA A 76 -5.31 -2.52 5.00
C ALA A 76 -4.07 -1.63 4.82
N LEU A 77 -2.92 -2.21 4.43
CA LEU A 77 -1.70 -1.44 4.27
C LEU A 77 -1.75 -0.49 3.07
N THR A 78 -2.45 -0.88 2.00
CA THR A 78 -2.65 -0.01 0.83
C THR A 78 -3.53 1.18 1.17
N GLU A 79 -4.57 0.97 1.99
CA GLU A 79 -5.40 2.05 2.49
C GLU A 79 -4.59 3.02 3.37
N ALA A 80 -3.81 2.49 4.30
CA ALA A 80 -2.93 3.31 5.14
C ALA A 80 -1.88 4.09 4.32
N ASP A 81 -1.28 3.46 3.30
CA ASP A 81 -0.34 4.11 2.38
C ASP A 81 -1.02 5.17 1.49
N LEU A 82 -2.29 5.03 1.14
CA LEU A 82 -3.05 6.10 0.51
C LEU A 82 -3.29 7.25 1.50
N MET A 83 -3.73 6.94 2.73
CA MET A 83 -4.11 7.95 3.70
C MET A 83 -2.93 8.78 4.19
N ARG A 84 -1.71 8.21 4.28
CA ARG A 84 -0.49 9.00 4.58
C ARG A 84 -0.18 10.05 3.52
N ARG A 85 -0.59 9.82 2.26
CA ARG A 85 -0.40 10.77 1.15
C ARG A 85 -1.45 11.88 1.14
N VAL A 86 -2.56 11.68 1.85
CA VAL A 86 -3.77 12.53 1.78
C VAL A 86 -3.96 13.36 3.04
N LEU A 87 -3.72 12.78 4.21
CA LEU A 87 -3.88 13.47 5.49
C LEU A 87 -2.63 14.28 5.83
N ASP A 88 -2.84 15.38 6.55
CA ASP A 88 -1.72 16.09 7.17
C ASP A 88 -1.07 15.18 8.22
N PRO A 89 0.21 15.40 8.55
CA PRO A 89 0.97 14.42 9.32
C PRO A 89 0.44 14.13 10.74
N ASP A 90 -0.06 15.13 11.47
CA ASP A 90 -0.62 14.92 12.82
C ASP A 90 -1.98 14.19 12.76
N PRO A 91 -2.95 14.62 11.91
CA PRO A 91 -4.17 13.83 11.67
C PRO A 91 -3.90 12.41 11.19
N PHE A 92 -2.89 12.22 10.33
CA PHE A 92 -2.51 10.89 9.84
C PHE A 92 -2.03 9.99 10.98
N ALA A 93 -1.14 10.48 11.86
CA ALA A 93 -0.64 9.68 12.97
C ALA A 93 -1.76 9.24 13.92
N SER A 94 -2.73 10.14 14.19
CA SER A 94 -3.91 9.79 14.99
C SER A 94 -4.80 8.77 14.29
N TRP A 95 -5.10 8.98 13.00
CA TRP A 95 -5.92 8.07 12.21
C TRP A 95 -5.28 6.67 12.12
N LEU A 96 -3.96 6.61 11.91
CA LEU A 96 -3.24 5.35 11.80
C LEU A 96 -3.26 4.56 13.11
N ASP A 97 -3.19 5.26 14.26
CA ASP A 97 -3.28 4.63 15.57
C ASP A 97 -4.65 3.98 15.82
N ASP A 98 -5.73 4.66 15.41
CA ASP A 98 -7.10 4.13 15.50
C ASP A 98 -7.38 3.04 14.44
N PHE A 99 -6.71 3.12 13.29
CA PHE A 99 -6.90 2.21 12.17
C PHE A 99 -6.18 0.88 12.35
N LEU A 100 -4.88 0.88 12.68
CA LEU A 100 -4.12 -0.36 12.81
C LEU A 100 -4.34 -1.02 14.17
N PRO A 101 -4.71 -2.32 14.20
CA PRO A 101 -4.84 -3.06 15.46
C PRO A 101 -3.47 -3.27 16.13
N ASP A 102 -3.46 -3.97 17.26
CA ASP A 102 -2.22 -4.40 17.89
C ASP A 102 -1.51 -5.46 17.02
N LEU A 103 -0.47 -5.02 16.30
CA LEU A 103 0.31 -5.85 15.39
C LEU A 103 1.16 -6.91 16.11
N ALA A 104 1.29 -6.86 17.45
CA ALA A 104 2.01 -7.87 18.21
C ALA A 104 1.11 -9.07 18.61
N ALA A 105 -0.21 -8.95 18.43
CA ALA A 105 -1.17 -9.95 18.89
C ALA A 105 -1.80 -10.72 17.71
N PRO A 106 -1.95 -12.06 17.82
CA PRO A 106 -2.72 -12.82 16.85
C PRO A 106 -4.19 -12.38 16.79
N PRO A 107 -4.81 -12.34 15.59
CA PRO A 107 -4.27 -12.75 14.29
C PRO A 107 -3.55 -11.64 13.50
N HIS A 108 -3.25 -10.50 14.11
CA HIS A 108 -2.76 -9.30 13.42
C HIS A 108 -1.24 -9.33 13.14
N ASP A 109 -0.50 -10.10 13.93
CA ASP A 109 0.92 -10.39 13.75
C ASP A 109 1.27 -11.04 12.40
N ALA A 110 0.29 -11.70 11.76
CA ALA A 110 0.40 -12.21 10.40
C ALA A 110 0.68 -11.11 9.35
N LEU A 111 0.24 -9.86 9.60
CA LEU A 111 0.55 -8.73 8.71
C LEU A 111 2.04 -8.37 8.73
N CYS A 112 2.70 -8.64 9.86
CA CYS A 112 4.12 -8.38 10.03
C CYS A 112 4.97 -9.53 9.49
N SER A 113 4.42 -10.71 9.20
CA SER A 113 5.18 -11.90 8.81
C SER A 113 5.18 -12.09 7.29
N PRO A 114 6.35 -12.31 6.65
CA PRO A 114 6.42 -12.66 5.24
C PRO A 114 5.56 -13.86 4.88
N VAL A 115 4.99 -13.83 3.69
CA VAL A 115 4.23 -14.96 3.14
C VAL A 115 5.20 -15.90 2.45
N ASP A 116 5.18 -17.17 2.80
CA ASP A 116 5.95 -18.20 2.12
C ASP A 116 5.41 -18.39 0.69
N VAL A 117 6.32 -18.41 -0.28
CA VAL A 117 6.00 -18.60 -1.69
C VAL A 117 6.38 -20.02 -2.07
N GLU A 118 5.39 -20.86 -2.28
CA GLU A 118 5.62 -22.20 -2.82
C GLU A 118 5.83 -22.14 -4.34
N PRO A 119 6.57 -23.10 -4.94
CA PRO A 119 6.80 -23.14 -6.38
C PRO A 119 5.49 -23.16 -7.18
N ASP A 120 5.40 -22.30 -8.20
CA ASP A 120 4.20 -22.11 -9.01
C ASP A 120 3.76 -23.42 -9.70
N GLU A 121 2.52 -23.84 -9.45
CA GLU A 121 1.88 -24.96 -10.17
C GLU A 121 1.32 -24.53 -11.55
N GLY A 122 1.54 -23.26 -11.94
CA GLY A 122 1.16 -22.67 -13.23
C GLY A 122 -0.12 -21.83 -13.18
N ASP A 123 -0.60 -21.46 -12.00
CA ASP A 123 -1.80 -20.63 -11.81
C ASP A 123 -1.48 -19.16 -11.49
N GLY A 124 -0.21 -18.82 -11.31
CA GLY A 124 0.26 -17.45 -11.07
C GLY A 124 0.08 -16.95 -9.64
N ALA A 125 -0.44 -17.77 -8.73
CA ALA A 125 -0.63 -17.40 -7.32
C ALA A 125 0.72 -17.11 -6.64
N ALA A 126 1.76 -17.88 -6.96
CA ALA A 126 3.11 -17.67 -6.43
C ALA A 126 3.65 -16.25 -6.75
N ILE A 127 3.43 -15.78 -7.98
CA ILE A 127 3.86 -14.45 -8.42
C ILE A 127 3.09 -13.35 -7.67
N HIS A 128 1.81 -13.55 -7.41
CA HIS A 128 1.02 -12.64 -6.59
C HIS A 128 1.59 -12.54 -5.17
N LEU A 129 1.94 -13.66 -4.54
CA LEU A 129 2.50 -13.67 -3.19
C LEU A 129 3.90 -13.03 -3.10
N ILE A 130 4.73 -13.16 -4.15
CA ILE A 130 5.98 -12.40 -4.27
C ILE A 130 5.66 -10.90 -4.30
N GLY A 131 4.72 -10.48 -5.16
CA GLY A 131 4.26 -9.10 -5.25
C GLY A 131 3.66 -8.59 -3.93
N LEU A 132 2.99 -9.45 -3.17
CA LEU A 132 2.45 -9.13 -1.85
C LEU A 132 3.56 -8.84 -0.85
N ASN A 133 4.61 -9.67 -0.78
CA ASN A 133 5.74 -9.37 0.09
C ASN A 133 6.36 -8.01 -0.26
N VAL A 134 6.57 -7.73 -1.55
CA VAL A 134 7.14 -6.45 -1.99
C VAL A 134 6.21 -5.26 -1.69
N SER A 135 4.90 -5.41 -1.90
CA SER A 135 3.92 -4.34 -1.66
C SER A 135 3.71 -4.05 -0.18
N ARG A 136 3.67 -5.10 0.66
CA ARG A 136 3.69 -4.95 2.12
C ARG A 136 4.96 -4.23 2.57
N ALA A 137 6.12 -4.63 2.04
CA ALA A 137 7.39 -3.98 2.38
C ALA A 137 7.37 -2.47 2.12
N TRP A 138 6.90 -2.02 0.93
CA TRP A 138 6.87 -0.59 0.66
C TRP A 138 5.86 0.13 1.55
N CYS A 139 4.69 -0.46 1.81
CA CYS A 139 3.65 0.20 2.59
C CYS A 139 4.15 0.39 4.01
N LEU A 140 4.63 -0.70 4.62
CA LEU A 140 5.15 -0.70 5.98
C LEU A 140 6.31 0.30 6.14
N ALA A 141 7.24 0.33 5.18
CA ALA A 141 8.34 1.31 5.18
C ALA A 141 7.81 2.76 5.12
N GLY A 142 6.87 3.04 4.22
CA GLY A 142 6.28 4.38 4.09
C GLY A 142 5.50 4.82 5.33
N LEU A 143 4.84 3.88 6.03
CA LEU A 143 4.16 4.16 7.29
C LEU A 143 5.16 4.43 8.43
N ALA A 144 6.25 3.65 8.50
CA ALA A 144 7.32 3.89 9.46
C ALA A 144 7.98 5.26 9.24
N ASP A 145 8.29 5.60 7.99
CA ASP A 145 8.88 6.90 7.60
C ASP A 145 7.93 8.07 7.96
N ALA A 146 6.61 7.91 7.76
CA ALA A 146 5.62 8.93 8.15
C ALA A 146 5.54 9.16 9.67
N LEU A 147 5.95 8.17 10.46
CA LEU A 147 6.04 8.27 11.92
C LEU A 147 7.44 8.69 12.41
N ASP A 148 8.46 8.75 11.57
CA ASP A 148 9.83 9.06 12.00
C ASP A 148 9.95 10.48 12.59
N GLY A 149 10.76 10.62 13.65
CA GLY A 149 10.96 11.88 14.37
C GLY A 149 9.73 12.45 15.10
N ARG A 150 8.60 11.71 15.14
CA ARG A 150 7.38 12.10 15.87
C ARG A 150 7.35 11.57 17.30
N ASP A 151 6.64 12.27 18.18
CA ASP A 151 6.32 11.77 19.53
C ASP A 151 4.81 11.45 19.61
N GLY A 152 4.44 10.49 20.45
CA GLY A 152 3.04 10.16 20.74
C GLY A 152 2.70 8.68 20.59
N PRO A 153 1.47 8.28 20.94
CA PRO A 153 1.08 6.86 21.08
C PRO A 153 1.28 6.07 19.78
N ALA A 154 0.92 6.66 18.63
CA ALA A 154 1.11 6.04 17.33
C ALA A 154 2.59 5.74 17.05
N ALA A 155 3.47 6.72 17.27
CA ALA A 155 4.90 6.61 17.05
C ALA A 155 5.54 5.58 17.99
N ASP A 156 5.19 5.63 19.27
CA ASP A 156 5.70 4.72 20.31
C ASP A 156 5.26 3.27 20.05
N ARG A 157 4.04 3.07 19.55
CA ARG A 157 3.45 1.75 19.32
C ARG A 157 3.85 1.14 17.98
N LEU A 158 3.91 1.93 16.91
CA LEU A 158 3.93 1.41 15.54
C LEU A 158 5.28 1.53 14.84
N ARG A 159 6.14 2.51 15.17
CA ARG A 159 7.34 2.79 14.35
C ARG A 159 8.27 1.59 14.20
N GLU A 160 8.71 1.01 15.31
CA GLU A 160 9.65 -0.11 15.30
C GLU A 160 9.03 -1.38 14.70
N PRO A 161 7.80 -1.80 15.07
CA PRO A 161 7.15 -2.95 14.43
C PRO A 161 6.97 -2.81 12.91
N LEU A 162 6.62 -1.61 12.44
CA LEU A 162 6.45 -1.35 11.00
C LEU A 162 7.79 -1.41 10.25
N ASP A 163 8.85 -0.80 10.78
CA ASP A 163 10.18 -0.82 10.17
C ASP A 163 10.76 -2.24 10.09
N ASP A 164 10.67 -3.02 11.18
CA ASP A 164 11.15 -4.40 11.19
C ASP A 164 10.37 -5.30 10.21
N ALA A 165 9.04 -5.16 10.19
CA ALA A 165 8.19 -5.90 9.25
C ALA A 165 8.51 -5.52 7.79
N ALA A 166 8.71 -4.23 7.51
CA ALA A 166 9.08 -3.76 6.18
C ALA A 166 10.37 -4.43 5.69
N ARG A 167 11.39 -4.50 6.54
CA ARG A 167 12.67 -5.15 6.23
C ARG A 167 12.49 -6.64 5.95
N ARG A 168 11.76 -7.37 6.80
CA ARG A 168 11.55 -8.82 6.62
C ARG A 168 10.78 -9.14 5.33
N HIS A 169 9.76 -8.35 5.01
CA HIS A 169 9.02 -8.48 3.75
C HIS A 169 9.89 -8.13 2.53
N ALA A 170 10.72 -7.10 2.62
CA ALA A 170 11.64 -6.72 1.56
C ALA A 170 12.66 -7.83 1.29
N GLU A 171 13.26 -8.41 2.33
CA GLU A 171 14.21 -9.53 2.22
C GLU A 171 13.55 -10.75 1.55
N ALA A 172 12.33 -11.11 1.95
CA ALA A 172 11.59 -12.23 1.36
C ALA A 172 11.19 -11.96 -0.12
N GLY A 173 10.69 -10.77 -0.43
CA GLY A 173 10.27 -10.43 -1.79
C GLY A 173 11.44 -10.24 -2.75
N ALA A 174 12.56 -9.69 -2.28
CA ALA A 174 13.73 -9.39 -3.12
C ALA A 174 14.40 -10.64 -3.72
N ALA A 175 14.25 -11.81 -3.09
CA ALA A 175 14.81 -13.07 -3.58
C ALA A 175 14.26 -13.43 -4.97
N ASP A 176 12.97 -13.18 -5.21
CA ASP A 176 12.25 -13.72 -6.36
C ASP A 176 11.55 -12.64 -7.23
N VAL A 177 11.61 -11.36 -6.84
CA VAL A 177 10.95 -10.25 -7.58
C VAL A 177 11.57 -9.99 -8.95
N LEU A 178 12.84 -10.33 -9.16
CA LEU A 178 13.53 -10.20 -10.44
C LEU A 178 13.53 -11.55 -11.16
N THR A 179 12.49 -11.78 -11.97
CA THR A 179 12.32 -13.00 -12.77
C THR A 179 12.40 -12.71 -14.26
N ASP A 180 12.92 -13.66 -15.04
CA ASP A 180 12.94 -13.63 -16.50
C ASP A 180 11.58 -14.04 -17.11
N ASP A 181 10.66 -14.62 -16.30
CA ASP A 181 9.33 -14.97 -16.75
C ASP A 181 8.45 -13.73 -16.96
N TYR A 182 7.79 -13.65 -18.12
CA TYR A 182 6.91 -12.54 -18.48
C TYR A 182 5.80 -12.32 -17.45
N ALA A 183 5.21 -13.40 -16.91
CA ALA A 183 4.11 -13.30 -15.95
C ALA A 183 4.50 -12.50 -14.68
N GLY A 184 5.77 -12.54 -14.29
CA GLY A 184 6.31 -11.71 -13.21
C GLY A 184 6.94 -10.40 -13.69
N SER A 185 7.80 -10.45 -14.71
CA SER A 185 8.63 -9.33 -15.11
C SER A 185 7.85 -8.11 -15.62
N HIS A 186 6.64 -8.30 -16.16
CA HIS A 186 5.83 -7.19 -16.68
C HIS A 186 5.24 -6.26 -15.60
N TRP A 187 5.16 -6.67 -14.33
CA TRP A 187 4.61 -5.84 -13.26
C TRP A 187 5.42 -5.88 -11.95
N LEU A 188 6.04 -7.01 -11.58
CA LEU A 188 6.83 -7.11 -10.34
C LEU A 188 8.01 -6.13 -10.33
N SER A 189 8.62 -5.84 -11.48
CA SER A 189 9.67 -4.84 -11.58
C SER A 189 9.19 -3.43 -11.20
N SER A 190 7.92 -3.10 -11.46
CA SER A 190 7.35 -1.82 -11.01
C SER A 190 7.15 -1.79 -9.50
N PHE A 191 6.82 -2.94 -8.88
CA PHE A 191 6.68 -3.09 -7.44
C PHE A 191 8.03 -2.98 -6.73
N ALA A 192 9.06 -3.64 -7.28
CA ALA A 192 10.45 -3.50 -6.81
C ALA A 192 10.91 -2.03 -6.88
N LEU A 193 10.57 -1.32 -7.95
CA LEU A 193 10.94 0.09 -8.09
C LEU A 193 10.22 0.99 -7.06
N TYR A 194 8.94 0.74 -6.78
CA TYR A 194 8.21 1.40 -5.68
C TYR A 194 8.92 1.19 -4.34
N LEU A 195 9.31 -0.06 -4.03
CA LEU A 195 10.03 -0.39 -2.80
C LEU A 195 11.39 0.33 -2.71
N LEU A 196 12.19 0.28 -3.78
CA LEU A 196 13.56 0.82 -3.80
C LEU A 196 13.58 2.35 -3.74
N THR A 197 12.62 3.01 -4.36
CA THR A 197 12.60 4.48 -4.42
C THR A 197 11.84 5.10 -3.27
N ARG A 198 10.94 4.33 -2.62
CA ARG A 198 9.96 4.83 -1.65
C ARG A 198 9.26 6.12 -2.15
N ASN A 199 9.10 6.27 -3.47
CA ASN A 199 8.78 7.55 -4.09
C ASN A 199 7.32 7.91 -3.85
N GLU A 200 7.08 9.05 -3.20
CA GLU A 200 5.74 9.65 -3.08
C GLU A 200 5.16 10.12 -4.43
N GLY A 201 5.99 10.23 -5.48
CA GLY A 201 5.59 10.48 -6.87
C GLY A 201 5.40 9.21 -7.73
N GLY A 202 5.55 8.02 -7.14
CA GLY A 202 5.36 6.72 -7.82
C GLY A 202 6.45 6.31 -8.82
N VAL A 203 6.10 5.43 -9.77
CA VAL A 203 7.03 4.90 -10.81
C VAL A 203 7.35 5.93 -11.90
N ALA A 204 6.63 7.04 -11.93
CA ALA A 204 6.80 8.04 -12.98
C ALA A 204 8.17 8.73 -12.81
N PRO A 205 8.98 8.86 -13.87
CA PRO A 205 10.23 9.59 -13.79
C PRO A 205 9.94 11.04 -13.39
N GLY A 206 10.68 11.54 -12.40
CA GLY A 206 10.57 12.93 -11.98
C GLY A 206 10.74 13.88 -13.17
N ALA A 207 9.97 14.97 -13.18
CA ALA A 207 10.18 16.04 -14.15
C ALA A 207 11.57 16.64 -13.87
N ALA A 208 12.51 16.39 -14.78
CA ALA A 208 13.83 17.01 -14.80
C ALA A 208 13.77 18.47 -15.25
#